data_AF-A0A3M0MCA5-F1
#
_entry.id   AF-A0A3M0MCA5-F1
#
_cell.length_a   1.000
_cell.length_b   1.000
_cell.length_c   1.000
_cell.angle_alpha   90.00
_cell.angle_beta   90.00
_cell.angle_gamma   90.00
#
_symmetry.space_group_name_H-M   'P 1'
#
loop_
_entity.id
_entity.type
_entity.pdbx_description
1 polymer ?
#
loop_
_entity_poly.entity_id
_entity_poly.type
_entity_poly.pdbx_seq_one_letter_code
_entity_poly.pdbx_strand_id
1 'polypeptide(L)'
;MQLDRADMKLLIEAGYSGVMRGISTDLGAIFQAINEWMPQYAAGEIGIALQEMTTGNFAAADERLTAILASDREGRDEARAILAMCKALENEHDEARRLQEDLSGTGGAAEAFTDLLVNGAPETTQENQGLALETEATPARDGQDAERA
;
A
#
# COMPACT_ATOMS: atom_id res chain seq x y z
N MET A 1 -28.61 7.05 -12.48
CA MET A 1 -27.23 6.87 -12.98
C MET A 1 -26.87 5.42 -12.72
N GLN A 2 -26.51 4.66 -13.75
CA GLN A 2 -26.15 3.26 -13.60
C GLN A 2 -24.62 3.20 -13.66
N LEU A 3 -23.98 2.99 -12.50
CA LEU A 3 -22.54 2.78 -12.42
C LEU A 3 -22.25 1.39 -12.97
N ASP A 4 -21.32 1.29 -13.92
CA ASP A 4 -20.87 0.00 -14.43
C ASP A 4 -19.62 -0.50 -13.68
N ARG A 5 -19.17 -1.71 -13.99
CA ARG A 5 -18.01 -2.33 -13.34
C ARG A 5 -16.71 -1.55 -13.56
N ALA A 6 -16.57 -0.87 -14.69
CA ALA A 6 -15.39 -0.08 -14.99
C ALA A 6 -15.35 1.19 -14.15
N ASP A 7 -16.51 1.85 -13.98
CA ASP A 7 -16.63 3.01 -13.08
C ASP A 7 -16.29 2.65 -11.64
N MET A 8 -16.78 1.50 -11.14
CA MET A 8 -16.48 1.04 -9.79
C MET A 8 -14.99 0.72 -9.58
N LYS A 9 -14.37 0.07 -10.57
CA LYS A 9 -12.93 -0.19 -10.55
C LYS A 9 -12.14 1.13 -10.49
N LEU A 10 -12.51 2.10 -11.32
CA LEU A 10 -11.85 3.41 -11.36
C LEU A 10 -11.98 4.15 -10.02
N LEU A 11 -13.15 4.10 -9.39
CA LEU A 11 -13.39 4.72 -8.08
C LEU A 11 -12.57 4.07 -6.96
N ILE A 12 -12.48 2.74 -6.95
CA ILE A 12 -11.61 2.00 -6.03
C ILE A 12 -10.15 2.45 -6.26
N GLU A 13 -9.66 2.39 -7.50
CA GLU A 13 -8.29 2.75 -7.84
C GLU A 13 -7.97 4.20 -7.47
N ALA A 14 -8.91 5.14 -7.67
CA ALA A 14 -8.77 6.54 -7.30
C ALA A 14 -8.71 6.72 -5.77
N GLY A 15 -9.57 6.05 -5.02
CA GLY A 15 -9.58 6.06 -3.55
C GLY A 15 -8.25 5.55 -2.98
N TYR A 16 -7.84 4.34 -3.35
CA TYR A 16 -6.57 3.75 -2.88
C TYR A 16 -5.35 4.58 -3.32
N SER A 17 -5.36 5.08 -4.57
CA SER A 17 -4.31 5.96 -5.09
C SER A 17 -4.16 7.25 -4.29
N GLY A 18 -5.26 7.81 -3.81
CA GLY A 18 -5.25 9.03 -3.00
C GLY A 18 -4.68 8.78 -1.61
N VAL A 19 -5.09 7.69 -0.96
CA VAL A 19 -4.56 7.25 0.34
C VAL A 19 -3.04 7.07 0.27
N MET A 20 -2.56 6.28 -0.70
CA MET A 20 -1.13 5.94 -0.80
C MET A 20 -0.23 7.13 -1.15
N ARG A 21 -0.78 8.15 -1.82
CA ARG A 21 -0.05 9.38 -2.16
C ARG A 21 -0.12 10.43 -1.06
N GLY A 22 -0.81 10.14 0.07
CA GLY A 22 -1.00 11.09 1.14
C GLY A 22 -1.74 12.35 0.67
N ILE A 23 -2.65 12.21 -0.30
CA ILE A 23 -3.51 13.32 -0.69
C ILE A 23 -4.34 13.65 0.55
N SER A 24 -4.10 14.83 1.14
CA SER A 24 -4.69 15.26 2.42
C SER A 24 -6.19 15.57 2.34
N THR A 25 -6.81 15.30 1.19
CA THR A 25 -8.25 15.41 0.99
C THR A 25 -8.93 14.20 1.62
N ASP A 26 -10.04 14.42 2.31
CA ASP A 26 -10.89 13.34 2.82
C ASP A 26 -11.43 12.49 1.65
N LEU A 27 -11.05 11.22 1.63
CA LEU A 27 -11.50 10.23 0.63
C LEU A 27 -12.64 9.37 1.17
N GLY A 28 -13.09 9.60 2.40
CA GLY A 28 -14.13 8.83 3.08
C GLY A 28 -15.42 8.75 2.28
N ALA A 29 -15.80 9.82 1.57
CA ALA A 29 -16.98 9.84 0.71
C ALA A 29 -16.92 8.80 -0.44
N ILE A 30 -15.74 8.54 -1.00
CA ILE A 30 -15.56 7.53 -2.06
C ILE A 30 -15.78 6.14 -1.49
N PHE A 31 -15.17 5.85 -0.33
CA PHE A 31 -15.28 4.54 0.31
C PHE A 31 -16.68 4.26 0.88
N GLN A 32 -17.37 5.29 1.39
CA GLN A 32 -18.77 5.19 1.77
C GLN A 32 -19.66 4.85 0.57
N ALA A 33 -19.44 5.50 -0.58
CA ALA A 33 -20.18 5.20 -1.79
C ALA A 33 -19.89 3.77 -2.28
N ILE A 34 -18.65 3.30 -2.18
CA ILE A 34 -18.28 1.90 -2.48
C ILE A 34 -19.06 0.93 -1.60
N ASN A 35 -19.15 1.17 -0.28
CA ASN A 35 -19.91 0.32 0.64
C ASN A 35 -21.40 0.27 0.30
N GLU A 36 -21.98 1.39 -0.13
CA GLU A 36 -23.39 1.45 -0.53
C GLU A 36 -23.64 0.67 -1.84
N TRP A 37 -22.74 0.80 -2.81
CA TRP A 37 -22.90 0.19 -4.14
C TRP A 37 -22.46 -1.27 -4.21
N MET A 38 -21.54 -1.68 -3.35
CA MET A 38 -20.92 -3.02 -3.33
C MET A 38 -20.87 -3.61 -1.91
N PRO A 39 -22.01 -3.79 -1.22
CA PRO A 39 -22.05 -4.21 0.18
C PRO A 39 -21.49 -5.62 0.43
N GLN A 40 -21.43 -6.46 -0.60
CA GLN A 40 -20.83 -7.80 -0.54
C GLN A 40 -19.29 -7.78 -0.51
N TYR A 41 -18.68 -6.66 -0.89
CA TYR A 41 -17.23 -6.48 -0.91
C TYR A 41 -16.78 -5.62 0.27
N ALA A 42 -15.66 -5.98 0.88
CA ALA A 42 -15.05 -5.23 1.97
C ALA A 42 -14.23 -4.00 1.50
N ALA A 43 -14.10 -3.78 0.20
CA ALA A 43 -13.20 -2.78 -0.39
C ALA A 43 -13.40 -1.35 0.17
N GLY A 44 -14.64 -0.92 0.42
CA GLY A 44 -14.91 0.39 1.01
C GLY A 44 -14.41 0.48 2.45
N GLU A 45 -14.78 -0.48 3.30
CA GLU A 45 -14.30 -0.57 4.68
C GLU A 45 -12.76 -0.66 4.79
N ILE A 46 -12.11 -1.42 3.91
CA ILE A 46 -10.64 -1.49 3.88
C ILE A 46 -10.04 -0.11 3.55
N GLY A 47 -10.63 0.62 2.60
CA GLY A 47 -10.22 1.98 2.27
C GLY A 47 -10.35 2.95 3.44
N ILE A 48 -11.45 2.85 4.21
CA ILE A 48 -11.65 3.65 5.43
C ILE A 48 -10.58 3.30 6.48
N ALA A 49 -10.30 2.02 6.69
CA ALA A 49 -9.25 1.59 7.63
C ALA A 49 -7.89 2.17 7.26
N LEU A 50 -7.53 2.19 5.97
CA LEU A 50 -6.29 2.80 5.53
C LEU A 50 -6.25 4.32 5.79
N GLN A 51 -7.37 5.04 5.65
CA GLN A 51 -7.45 6.46 6.00
C GLN A 51 -7.34 6.70 7.52
N GLU A 52 -7.89 5.80 8.33
CA GLU A 52 -7.70 5.81 9.78
C GLU A 52 -6.21 5.62 10.11
N MET A 53 -5.51 4.69 9.45
CA MET A 53 -4.07 4.50 9.61
C MET A 53 -3.24 5.72 9.18
N THR A 54 -3.55 6.39 8.06
CA THR A 54 -2.81 7.59 7.62
C THR A 54 -2.96 8.77 8.57
N THR A 55 -4.04 8.81 9.35
CA THR A 55 -4.28 9.83 10.40
C THR A 55 -3.80 9.38 11.79
N GLY A 56 -3.17 8.21 11.89
CA GLY A 56 -2.64 7.65 13.14
C GLY A 56 -3.68 6.99 14.04
N ASN A 57 -4.92 6.82 13.58
CA ASN A 57 -5.99 6.17 14.31
C ASN A 57 -5.97 4.64 14.10
N PHE A 58 -4.87 4.01 14.52
CA PHE A 58 -4.67 2.57 14.35
C PHE A 58 -5.70 1.71 15.10
N ALA A 59 -6.16 2.17 16.27
CA ALA A 59 -7.19 1.45 17.04
C ALA A 59 -8.52 1.31 16.27
N ALA A 60 -8.96 2.38 15.57
CA ALA A 60 -10.17 2.30 14.75
C ALA A 60 -9.96 1.42 13.51
N ALA A 61 -8.78 1.50 12.90
CA ALA A 61 -8.43 0.67 11.75
C ALA A 61 -8.44 -0.83 12.12
N ASP A 62 -7.86 -1.19 13.27
CA ASP A 62 -7.89 -2.56 13.80
C ASP A 62 -9.33 -3.05 13.99
N GLU A 63 -10.15 -2.32 14.75
CA GLU A 63 -11.54 -2.70 15.03
C GLU A 63 -12.30 -2.97 13.72
N ARG A 64 -12.13 -2.09 12.73
CA ARG A 64 -12.76 -2.20 11.41
C ARG A 64 -12.29 -3.42 10.65
N LEU A 65 -10.98 -3.65 10.55
CA LEU A 65 -10.41 -4.78 9.82
C LEU A 65 -10.77 -6.11 10.48
N THR A 66 -10.71 -6.17 11.81
CA THR A 66 -11.15 -7.32 12.60
C THR A 66 -12.62 -7.64 12.35
N ALA A 67 -13.49 -6.64 12.28
CA ALA A 67 -14.90 -6.83 11.94
C ALA A 67 -15.10 -7.38 10.51
N ILE A 68 -14.26 -7.01 9.54
CA ILE A 68 -14.29 -7.59 8.18
C ILE A 68 -13.93 -9.07 8.22
N LEU A 69 -12.89 -9.46 8.97
CA LEU A 69 -12.46 -10.85 9.10
C LEU A 69 -13.53 -11.76 9.72
N ALA A 70 -14.36 -11.20 10.61
CA ALA A 70 -15.49 -11.89 11.22
C ALA A 70 -16.76 -11.95 10.32
N SER A 71 -16.73 -11.35 9.12
CA SER A 71 -17.87 -11.31 8.20
C SER A 71 -17.73 -12.32 7.05
N ASP A 72 -18.79 -12.50 6.26
CA ASP A 72 -18.79 -13.34 5.04
C ASP A 72 -18.52 -12.53 3.75
N ARG A 73 -18.04 -11.30 3.87
CA ARG A 73 -17.78 -10.41 2.72
C ARG A 73 -16.58 -10.87 1.90
N GLU A 74 -16.59 -10.61 0.60
CA GLU A 74 -15.41 -10.75 -0.27
C GLU A 74 -14.35 -9.71 0.11
N GLY A 75 -13.07 -10.08 0.10
CA GLY A 75 -11.97 -9.18 0.48
C GLY A 75 -11.35 -9.44 1.87
N ARG A 76 -11.62 -10.59 2.49
CA ARG A 76 -11.07 -10.94 3.81
C ARG A 76 -9.56 -11.10 3.82
N ASP A 77 -8.98 -11.63 2.75
CA ASP A 77 -7.53 -11.84 2.69
C ASP A 77 -6.81 -10.49 2.56
N GLU A 78 -7.35 -9.57 1.77
CA GLU A 78 -6.90 -8.18 1.71
C GLU A 78 -7.05 -7.48 3.07
N ALA A 79 -8.17 -7.63 3.76
CA ALA A 79 -8.35 -7.07 5.09
C ALA A 79 -7.34 -7.64 6.10
N ARG A 80 -7.06 -8.95 6.03
CA ARG A 80 -6.05 -9.60 6.87
C ARG A 80 -4.66 -9.04 6.60
N ALA A 81 -4.36 -8.82 5.32
CA ALA A 81 -3.09 -8.24 4.90
C ALA A 81 -2.90 -6.80 5.40
N ILE A 82 -3.93 -5.97 5.33
CA ILE A 82 -3.91 -4.61 5.87
C ILE A 82 -3.85 -4.62 7.41
N LEU A 83 -4.52 -5.58 8.08
CA LEU A 83 -4.42 -5.73 9.54
C LEU A 83 -3.00 -6.10 9.97
N ALA A 84 -2.34 -7.02 9.25
CA ALA A 84 -0.94 -7.37 9.49
C ALA A 84 -0.03 -6.14 9.36
N MET A 85 -0.28 -5.28 8.36
CA MET A 85 0.43 -4.00 8.23
C MET A 85 0.16 -3.05 9.42
N CYS A 86 -1.10 -2.93 9.87
CA CYS A 86 -1.46 -2.13 11.04
C CYS A 86 -0.67 -2.58 12.27
N LYS A 87 -0.63 -3.90 12.52
CA LYS A 87 0.11 -4.51 13.63
C LYS A 87 1.61 -4.28 13.53
N ALA A 88 2.18 -4.39 12.34
CA ALA A 88 3.59 -4.09 12.13
C ALA A 88 3.93 -2.62 12.44
N LEU A 89 3.07 -1.67 12.04
CA LEU A 89 3.25 -0.24 12.32
C LEU A 89 3.11 0.11 13.81
N GLU A 90 2.30 -0.65 14.55
CA GLU A 90 2.16 -0.53 16.01
C GLU A 90 3.27 -1.26 16.80
N ASN A 91 4.26 -1.85 16.11
CA ASN A 91 5.31 -2.71 16.68
C ASN A 91 4.80 -4.03 17.31
N GLU A 92 3.59 -4.46 16.96
CA GLU A 92 3.01 -5.75 17.34
C GLU A 92 3.45 -6.85 16.36
N HIS A 93 4.76 -7.06 16.24
CA HIS A 93 5.35 -7.92 15.19
C HIS A 93 4.94 -9.39 15.27
N ASP A 94 4.68 -9.92 16.47
CA ASP A 94 4.25 -11.32 16.63
C ASP A 94 2.83 -11.52 16.10
N GLU A 95 1.95 -10.54 16.30
CA GLU A 95 0.58 -10.56 15.79
C GLU A 95 0.56 -10.36 14.27
N ALA A 96 1.40 -9.47 13.75
CA ALA A 96 1.59 -9.30 12.31
C ALA A 96 2.03 -10.61 11.63
N ARG A 97 2.94 -11.37 12.27
CA ARG A 97 3.38 -12.69 11.77
C ARG A 97 2.26 -13.72 11.81
N ARG A 98 1.50 -13.79 12.91
CA ARG A 98 0.34 -14.69 13.02
C ARG A 98 -0.67 -14.47 11.89
N LEU A 99 -0.96 -13.21 11.56
CA LEU A 99 -1.87 -12.85 10.47
C LEU A 99 -1.30 -13.20 9.08
N GLN A 100 0.02 -13.16 8.90
CA GLN A 100 0.68 -13.59 7.67
C GLN A 100 0.66 -15.12 7.50
N GLU A 101 0.87 -15.88 8.58
CA GLU A 101 0.75 -17.34 8.57
C GLU A 101 -0.64 -17.81 8.13
N ASP A 102 -1.69 -17.11 8.56
CA ASP A 102 -3.07 -17.35 8.14
C ASP A 102 -3.32 -17.10 6.63
N LEU A 103 -2.42 -16.38 5.95
CA LEU A 103 -2.45 -16.18 4.48
C LEU A 103 -1.59 -17.17 3.71
N SER A 104 -0.78 -17.98 4.40
CA SER A 104 0.20 -18.85 3.77
C SER A 104 -0.46 -19.91 2.90
N GLY A 105 0.03 -20.05 1.67
CA GLY A 105 -0.46 -21.04 0.70
C GLY A 105 -1.71 -20.61 -0.06
N THR A 106 -2.17 -19.36 0.09
CA THR A 106 -3.26 -18.80 -0.73
C THR A 106 -2.80 -18.48 -2.16
N GLY A 107 -1.50 -18.24 -2.36
CA GLY A 107 -0.88 -17.87 -3.63
C GLY A 107 -1.30 -16.49 -4.15
N GLY A 108 -1.96 -15.69 -3.30
CA GLY A 108 -2.59 -14.42 -3.67
C GLY A 108 -1.70 -13.20 -3.43
N ALA A 109 -2.14 -12.05 -3.94
CA ALA A 109 -1.46 -10.77 -3.72
C ALA A 109 -1.38 -10.38 -2.23
N ALA A 110 -2.39 -10.77 -1.43
CA ALA A 110 -2.42 -10.56 0.01
C ALA A 110 -1.26 -11.27 0.73
N GLU A 111 -1.02 -12.54 0.41
CA GLU A 111 0.10 -13.32 0.96
C GLU A 111 1.44 -12.66 0.62
N ALA A 112 1.67 -12.37 -0.68
CA ALA A 112 2.91 -11.74 -1.14
C ALA A 112 3.17 -10.37 -0.48
N PHE A 113 2.12 -9.58 -0.28
CA PHE A 113 2.22 -8.29 0.42
C PHE A 113 2.61 -8.46 1.89
N THR A 114 1.94 -9.37 2.61
CA THR A 114 2.25 -9.60 4.04
C THR A 114 3.62 -10.22 4.24
N ASP A 115 4.06 -11.11 3.35
CA ASP A 115 5.39 -11.72 3.41
C ASP A 115 6.48 -10.65 3.28
N LEU A 116 6.35 -9.75 2.30
CA LEU A 116 7.25 -8.61 2.14
C LEU A 116 7.29 -7.71 3.38
N LEU A 117 6.15 -7.46 4.02
CA LEU A 117 6.07 -6.62 5.21
C LEU A 117 6.70 -7.27 6.46
N VAL A 118 6.45 -8.56 6.66
CA VAL A 118 6.84 -9.26 7.90
C VAL A 118 8.26 -9.80 7.80
N ASN A 119 8.63 -10.38 6.66
CA ASN A 119 9.90 -11.05 6.44
C ASN A 119 10.91 -10.21 5.65
N GLY A 120 10.48 -9.08 5.08
CA GLY A 120 11.30 -8.23 4.23
C GLY A 120 11.35 -8.73 2.79
N ALA A 121 11.94 -7.94 1.89
CA ALA A 121 12.17 -8.39 0.53
C ALA A 121 13.13 -9.59 0.55
N PRO A 122 12.92 -10.64 -0.26
CA PRO A 122 13.96 -11.64 -0.44
C PRO A 122 15.22 -10.91 -0.87
N GLU A 123 16.32 -11.09 -0.14
CA GLU A 123 17.63 -10.61 -0.58
C GLU A 123 17.83 -11.17 -1.98
N THR A 124 17.67 -10.32 -3.00
CA THR A 124 18.13 -10.65 -4.33
C THR A 124 19.62 -10.86 -4.17
N THR A 125 20.06 -12.11 -4.22
CA THR A 125 21.45 -12.46 -4.57
C THR A 125 21.68 -12.02 -6.01
N GLN A 126 21.72 -10.71 -6.20
CA GLN A 126 22.28 -10.07 -7.37
C GLN A 126 23.70 -9.74 -6.95
N GLU A 127 24.61 -10.65 -7.29
CA GLU A 127 26.04 -10.44 -7.20
C GLU A 127 26.35 -9.03 -7.69
N ASN A 128 27.07 -8.30 -6.84
CA ASN A 128 27.58 -6.97 -7.05
C ASN A 128 28.60 -6.98 -8.21
N GLN A 129 28.14 -7.15 -9.45
CA GLN A 129 28.94 -7.04 -10.65
C GLN A 129 28.76 -5.65 -11.26
N GLY A 130 29.68 -4.75 -10.88
CA GLY A 130 30.16 -3.72 -11.80
C GLY A 130 29.55 -2.32 -11.72
N LEU A 131 29.47 -1.71 -10.53
CA LEU A 131 29.55 -0.25 -10.40
C LEU A 131 31.01 0.14 -10.11
N ALA A 132 31.87 -0.10 -11.09
CA ALA A 132 33.24 0.42 -11.14
C ALA A 132 33.46 1.03 -12.52
N LEU A 133 32.84 2.18 -12.76
CA LEU A 133 33.29 3.14 -13.76
C LEU A 133 33.22 4.53 -13.12
N GLU A 134 34.27 4.82 -12.36
CA GLU A 134 34.67 6.18 -12.00
C GLU A 134 34.72 7.01 -13.29
N THR A 135 33.80 7.96 -13.43
CA THR A 135 33.97 9.04 -14.39
C THR A 135 34.43 10.25 -13.59
N GLU A 136 35.75 10.41 -13.50
CA GLU A 136 36.39 11.61 -12.97
C GLU A 136 35.86 12.83 -13.73
N ALA A 137 35.04 13.63 -13.07
CA ALA A 137 34.62 14.93 -13.59
C ALA A 137 35.74 15.94 -13.38
N THR A 138 36.55 16.16 -14.41
CA THR A 138 37.57 17.22 -14.43
C THR A 138 36.88 18.60 -14.36
N PRO A 139 37.20 19.46 -13.38
CA PRO A 139 36.59 20.78 -13.28
C PRO A 139 37.11 21.71 -14.38
N ALA A 140 36.19 22.41 -15.06
CA ALA A 140 36.51 23.37 -16.11
C ALA A 140 37.26 24.59 -15.53
N ARG A 141 38.40 24.93 -16.14
CA ARG A 141 39.16 26.16 -15.87
C ARG A 141 38.57 27.33 -16.67
N ASP A 142 38.36 28.45 -15.99
CA ASP A 142 38.14 29.77 -16.56
C ASP A 142 39.31 30.22 -17.44
N GLY A 143 39.01 30.97 -18.52
CA GLY A 143 39.98 31.86 -19.15
C GLY A 143 39.87 32.00 -20.67
N GLN A 144 39.37 33.16 -21.10
CA GLN A 144 39.87 34.01 -22.19
C GLN A 144 40.09 33.40 -23.59
N ASP A 145 39.29 33.86 -24.57
CA ASP A 145 39.78 34.58 -25.76
C ASP A 145 38.65 34.73 -26.79
N ALA A 146 37.95 35.86 -26.73
CA ALA A 146 37.10 36.35 -27.82
C ALA A 146 37.77 37.60 -28.42
N GLU A 147 38.77 37.38 -29.26
CA GLU A 147 39.26 38.39 -30.20
C GLU A 147 39.50 37.73 -31.56
N ARG A 148 38.65 38.09 -32.53
CA ARG A 148 39.10 38.61 -33.84
C ARG A 148 37.89 39.03 -34.67
N ALA A 149 37.83 40.33 -34.89
CA ALA A 149 37.29 40.94 -36.10
C ALA A 149 38.17 40.60 -37.31
#